data_AF-A0A2V8F1E5-F1
#
_entry.id   AF-A0A2V8F1E5-F1
#
_cell.length_a   1.000
_cell.length_b   1.000
_cell.length_c   1.000
_cell.angle_alpha   90.00
_cell.angle_beta   90.00
_cell.angle_gamma   90.00
#
_symmetry.space_group_name_H-M   'P 1'
#
loop_
_entity.id
_entity.type
_entity.pdbx_description
1 polymer ?
#
loop_
_entity_poly.entity_id
_entity_poly.type
_entity_poly.pdbx_seq_one_letter_code
_entity_poly.pdbx_strand_id
1 'polypeptide(L)'
;MMASCRLLRTGVIVCGCLLAAASEPSAAGIGGIWDAIVVVNKVEIPFRFEIVQNGTRAEGFFFEGDRKVGSTSGTFDNGTLRLEYDHLNTTLEATYDGDRLRGTYGNRRSRAKPMEFRAERHSPITPAATPSPRVEGSWAMYRTAKDNSKLDVSWRLYLRQSASEVSGAILRTSGDSGTLVGRWRDGQLVMSHFAGERPLLFEARLNADGTLAVTLDRQFTYLAARTAEAKSKNIPEPPDLTRFTSMKDPSQRFHFAGPTLEGQTVSDSDVRFDGKVMVVTVGGSWCPNCHDEAPFLVELYKEFHARGLEIVGLFFENDPDLSVVRPRVLSFIKRYTVPFPILVLGTVDQAAAKLPQLENLAVYPTTLILGRDGRVRQVRAGFASAATGEEHLRLKREKRELIKRLLEEKPSRTRRTSGGDQP
;
A
#
# COMPACT_ATOMS: atom_id res chain seq x y z
N MET A 1 57.92 -77.83 33.36
CA MET A 1 56.83 -78.68 33.87
C MET A 1 55.57 -77.82 33.94
N MET A 2 54.52 -78.26 33.24
CA MET A 2 53.24 -77.57 33.06
C MET A 2 52.50 -77.34 34.39
N ALA A 3 51.78 -76.22 34.51
CA ALA A 3 50.46 -76.17 35.13
C ALA A 3 49.76 -74.83 34.83
N SER A 4 48.70 -74.91 34.03
CA SER A 4 47.71 -73.85 33.80
C SER A 4 46.87 -73.60 35.05
N CYS A 5 46.50 -72.34 35.33
CA CYS A 5 45.30 -72.05 36.14
C CYS A 5 44.59 -70.79 35.63
N ARG A 6 43.30 -70.94 35.31
CA ARG A 6 42.42 -70.01 34.61
C ARG A 6 41.93 -68.88 35.50
N LEU A 7 41.70 -67.71 34.89
CA LEU A 7 40.98 -66.57 35.44
C LEU A 7 39.50 -66.89 35.69
N LEU A 8 38.94 -66.35 36.78
CA LEU A 8 37.57 -65.85 36.85
C LEU A 8 37.57 -64.50 37.60
N ARG A 9 37.24 -63.41 36.88
CA ARG A 9 36.91 -62.11 37.46
C ARG A 9 35.39 -61.98 37.51
N THR A 10 34.86 -61.90 38.71
CA THR A 10 33.44 -61.61 38.99
C THR A 10 33.19 -60.12 38.72
N GLY A 11 32.43 -59.80 37.68
CA GLY A 11 31.96 -58.44 37.40
C GLY A 11 30.59 -58.21 38.02
N VAL A 12 30.51 -57.26 38.96
CA VAL A 12 29.24 -56.76 39.53
C VAL A 12 28.63 -55.78 38.54
N ILE A 13 27.43 -56.07 38.03
CA ILE A 13 26.65 -55.15 37.19
C ILE A 13 25.81 -54.27 38.12
N VAL A 14 26.18 -53.00 38.22
CA VAL A 14 25.34 -51.96 38.84
C VAL A 14 24.40 -51.42 37.76
N CYS A 15 23.11 -51.73 37.87
CA CYS A 15 22.07 -51.23 36.99
C CYS A 15 21.74 -49.78 37.39
N GLY A 16 22.36 -48.80 36.73
CA GLY A 16 22.01 -47.38 36.87
C GLY A 16 20.80 -47.06 36.00
N CYS A 17 19.62 -46.92 36.61
CA CYS A 17 18.46 -46.33 35.96
C CYS A 17 18.73 -44.84 35.69
N LEU A 18 19.23 -44.52 34.49
CA LEU A 18 19.17 -43.18 33.92
C LEU A 18 17.70 -42.87 33.61
N LEU A 19 17.04 -42.15 34.51
CA LEU A 19 15.82 -41.41 34.21
C LEU A 19 16.16 -40.37 33.15
N ALA A 20 15.97 -40.72 31.89
CA ALA A 20 15.90 -39.74 30.82
C ALA A 20 14.70 -38.84 31.11
N ALA A 21 14.96 -37.62 31.57
CA ALA A 21 13.96 -36.57 31.58
C ALA A 21 13.54 -36.38 30.11
N ALA A 22 12.38 -36.93 29.75
CA ALA A 22 11.75 -36.63 28.48
C ALA A 22 11.47 -35.13 28.48
N SER A 23 12.21 -34.38 27.66
CA SER A 23 11.84 -33.02 27.32
C SER A 23 10.42 -33.08 26.76
N GLU A 24 9.46 -32.46 27.45
CA GLU A 24 8.14 -32.24 26.87
C GLU A 24 8.33 -31.63 25.47
N PRO A 25 7.61 -32.10 24.44
CA PRO A 25 7.65 -31.43 23.15
C PRO A 25 7.21 -30.00 23.39
N SER A 26 8.12 -29.05 23.21
CA SER A 26 7.78 -27.63 23.13
C SER A 26 6.58 -27.52 22.20
N ALA A 27 5.45 -27.02 22.72
CA ALA A 27 4.28 -26.77 21.90
C ALA A 27 4.74 -26.00 20.67
N ALA A 28 4.66 -26.62 19.49
CA ALA A 28 5.26 -26.09 18.28
C ALA A 28 4.73 -24.66 18.06
N GLY A 29 5.62 -23.68 18.08
CA GLY A 29 5.24 -22.28 17.90
C GLY A 29 4.61 -22.03 16.53
N ILE A 30 3.95 -20.88 16.41
CA ILE A 30 3.33 -20.42 15.17
C ILE A 30 4.30 -19.64 14.27
N GLY A 31 5.56 -19.51 14.68
CA GLY A 31 6.60 -18.84 13.91
C GLY A 31 6.84 -19.50 12.55
N GLY A 32 7.05 -18.67 11.52
CA GLY A 32 7.33 -19.12 10.15
C GLY A 32 6.49 -18.41 9.09
N ILE A 33 6.62 -18.90 7.86
CA ILE A 33 5.86 -18.43 6.70
C ILE A 33 4.58 -19.25 6.55
N TRP A 34 3.50 -18.57 6.18
CA TRP A 34 2.16 -19.09 6.04
C TRP A 34 1.59 -18.74 4.66
N ASP A 35 0.87 -19.68 4.06
CA ASP A 35 -0.01 -19.43 2.92
C ASP A 35 -1.39 -19.06 3.48
N ALA A 36 -1.73 -17.77 3.40
CA ALA A 36 -2.91 -17.20 4.03
C ALA A 36 -3.97 -16.80 3.00
N ILE A 37 -5.22 -16.69 3.47
CA ILE A 37 -6.38 -16.28 2.68
C ILE A 37 -7.21 -15.30 3.52
N VAL A 38 -7.66 -14.22 2.90
CA VAL A 38 -8.82 -13.44 3.38
C VAL A 38 -10.00 -13.62 2.44
N VAL A 39 -11.21 -13.66 2.98
CA VAL A 39 -12.43 -13.80 2.18
C VAL A 39 -13.15 -12.47 2.08
N VAL A 40 -13.30 -11.95 0.87
CA VAL A 40 -13.95 -10.67 0.56
C VAL A 40 -15.04 -10.91 -0.46
N ASN A 41 -16.30 -10.58 -0.11
CA ASN A 41 -17.44 -10.79 -1.00
C ASN A 41 -17.53 -12.23 -1.59
N LYS A 42 -17.21 -13.24 -0.77
CA LYS A 42 -17.13 -14.67 -1.16
C LYS A 42 -15.98 -15.01 -2.13
N VAL A 43 -15.06 -14.08 -2.37
CA VAL A 43 -13.83 -14.29 -3.13
C VAL A 43 -12.69 -14.54 -2.16
N GLU A 44 -11.93 -15.61 -2.38
CA GLU A 44 -10.73 -15.92 -1.64
C GLU A 44 -9.54 -15.16 -2.23
N ILE A 45 -8.86 -14.38 -1.39
CA ILE A 45 -7.69 -13.60 -1.75
C ILE A 45 -6.49 -14.25 -1.07
N PRO A 46 -5.70 -15.07 -1.80
CA PRO A 46 -4.52 -15.69 -1.22
C PRO A 46 -3.39 -14.66 -1.04
N PHE A 47 -2.54 -14.82 -0.04
CA PHE A 47 -1.35 -14.01 0.16
C PHE A 47 -0.35 -14.73 1.06
N ARG A 48 0.92 -14.34 0.97
CA ARG A 48 1.96 -14.81 1.89
C ARG A 48 1.87 -14.02 3.19
N PHE A 49 2.00 -14.70 4.32
CA PHE A 49 2.06 -14.09 5.64
C PHE A 49 3.23 -14.66 6.43
N GLU A 50 3.87 -13.87 7.28
CA GLU A 50 4.94 -14.35 8.15
C GLU A 50 4.66 -13.98 9.60
N ILE A 51 4.96 -14.91 10.50
CA ILE A 51 4.84 -14.70 11.94
C ILE A 51 6.21 -14.90 12.57
N VAL A 52 6.64 -13.93 13.36
CA VAL A 52 7.80 -14.02 14.25
C VAL A 52 7.28 -14.10 15.68
N GLN A 53 7.66 -15.14 16.42
CA GLN A 53 7.21 -15.37 17.79
C GLN A 53 8.41 -15.40 18.75
N ASN A 54 8.28 -14.73 19.90
CA ASN A 54 9.20 -14.81 21.01
C ASN A 54 8.42 -14.89 22.34
N GLY A 55 8.34 -16.09 22.92
CA GLY A 55 7.45 -16.38 24.05
C GLY A 55 5.99 -16.12 23.67
N THR A 56 5.32 -15.29 24.47
CA THR A 56 3.93 -14.85 24.22
C THR A 56 3.84 -13.64 23.30
N ARG A 57 4.95 -12.98 22.96
CA ARG A 57 4.97 -11.87 22.00
C ARG A 57 4.99 -12.44 20.58
N ALA A 58 4.21 -11.83 19.71
CA ALA A 58 4.16 -12.16 18.29
C ALA A 58 4.17 -10.90 17.43
N GLU A 59 4.78 -11.00 16.25
CA GLU A 59 4.72 -9.99 15.19
C GLU A 59 4.29 -10.69 13.90
N GLY A 60 3.30 -10.12 13.21
CA GLY A 60 2.86 -10.61 11.91
C GLY A 60 3.21 -9.63 10.81
N PHE A 61 3.56 -10.16 9.64
CA PHE A 61 4.01 -9.39 8.50
C PHE A 61 3.21 -9.77 7.25
N PHE A 62 2.49 -8.80 6.71
CA PHE A 62 2.06 -8.85 5.31
C PHE A 62 3.22 -8.50 4.38
N PHE A 63 3.05 -8.73 3.08
CA PHE A 63 4.06 -8.45 2.07
C PHE A 63 3.48 -7.51 0.99
N GLU A 64 4.17 -6.39 0.76
CA GLU A 64 3.98 -5.49 -0.37
C GLU A 64 5.19 -5.66 -1.30
N GLY A 65 5.07 -6.55 -2.28
CA GLY A 65 6.23 -7.13 -2.96
C GLY A 65 7.14 -7.84 -1.95
N ASP A 66 8.42 -7.48 -1.92
CA ASP A 66 9.37 -8.04 -0.94
C ASP A 66 9.38 -7.29 0.39
N ARG A 67 8.63 -6.18 0.50
CA ARG A 67 8.63 -5.33 1.70
C ARG A 67 7.64 -5.86 2.74
N LYS A 68 8.15 -6.16 3.93
CA LYS A 68 7.32 -6.51 5.09
C LYS A 68 6.50 -5.32 5.60
N VAL A 69 5.23 -5.57 5.90
CA VAL A 69 4.30 -4.67 6.58
C VAL A 69 3.95 -5.29 7.93
N GLY A 70 4.69 -4.91 8.97
CA GLY A 70 4.58 -5.49 10.31
C GLY A 70 3.47 -4.91 11.16
N SER A 71 2.93 -5.74 12.05
CA SER A 71 2.04 -5.35 13.14
C SER A 71 2.75 -4.39 14.11
N THR A 72 2.01 -3.43 14.68
CA THR A 72 2.51 -2.55 15.74
C THR A 72 2.72 -3.31 17.05
N SER A 73 1.85 -4.28 17.35
CA SER A 73 1.95 -5.15 18.51
C SER A 73 1.26 -6.48 18.24
N GLY A 74 1.60 -7.50 19.03
CA GLY A 74 0.91 -8.77 18.93
C GLY A 74 1.27 -9.75 20.04
N THR A 75 0.36 -10.68 20.27
CA THR A 75 0.46 -11.72 21.28
C THR A 75 0.04 -13.06 20.71
N PHE A 76 0.68 -14.13 21.18
CA PHE A 76 0.21 -15.49 21.04
C PHE A 76 0.15 -16.14 22.41
N ASP A 77 -1.07 -16.38 22.90
CA ASP A 77 -1.30 -16.99 24.20
C ASP A 77 -2.52 -17.90 24.16
N ASN A 78 -2.48 -19.03 24.87
CA ASN A 78 -3.54 -20.04 24.91
C ASN A 78 -4.11 -20.40 23.53
N GLY A 79 -3.21 -20.59 22.55
CA GLY A 79 -3.58 -20.93 21.17
C GLY A 79 -4.21 -19.80 20.36
N THR A 80 -4.25 -18.58 20.87
CA THR A 80 -4.85 -17.41 20.21
C THR A 80 -3.78 -16.39 19.82
N LEU A 81 -3.70 -16.11 18.52
CA LEU A 81 -2.92 -15.04 17.94
C LEU A 81 -3.77 -13.77 17.86
N ARG A 82 -3.25 -12.67 18.37
CA ARG A 82 -3.81 -11.33 18.16
C ARG A 82 -2.72 -10.38 17.70
N LEU A 83 -2.96 -9.67 16.60
CA LEU A 83 -2.04 -8.69 16.01
C LEU A 83 -2.76 -7.37 15.74
N GLU A 84 -2.14 -6.26 16.08
CA GLU A 84 -2.68 -4.91 15.86
C GLU A 84 -1.86 -4.18 14.81
N TYR A 85 -2.53 -3.54 13.84
CA TYR A 85 -1.90 -2.70 12.82
C TYR A 85 -2.48 -1.28 12.92
N ASP A 86 -1.95 -0.48 13.85
CA ASP A 86 -2.54 0.84 14.16
C ASP A 86 -2.59 1.78 12.95
N HIS A 87 -1.58 1.72 12.10
CA HIS A 87 -1.50 2.51 10.87
C HIS A 87 -2.56 2.12 9.82
N LEU A 88 -3.10 0.89 9.89
CA LEU A 88 -4.22 0.42 9.07
C LEU A 88 -5.56 0.53 9.81
N ASN A 89 -5.53 0.77 11.12
CA ASN A 89 -6.64 0.64 12.05
C ASN A 89 -7.32 -0.74 11.96
N THR A 90 -6.53 -1.80 11.95
CA THR A 90 -7.02 -3.18 11.81
C THR A 90 -6.43 -4.11 12.85
N THR A 91 -7.16 -5.20 13.11
CA THR A 91 -6.76 -6.29 14.01
C THR A 91 -6.87 -7.60 13.25
N LEU A 92 -5.88 -8.48 13.43
CA LEU A 92 -5.96 -9.90 13.09
C LEU A 92 -6.13 -10.69 14.39
N GLU A 93 -7.16 -11.50 14.48
CA GLU A 93 -7.35 -12.44 15.60
C GLU A 93 -7.59 -13.84 15.03
N ALA A 94 -6.81 -14.83 15.44
CA ALA A 94 -6.90 -16.20 14.93
C ALA A 94 -6.54 -17.24 15.99
N THR A 95 -7.23 -18.37 15.98
CA THR A 95 -6.89 -19.54 16.80
C THR A 95 -6.03 -20.52 16.01
N TYR A 96 -5.08 -21.15 16.71
CA TYR A 96 -4.17 -22.16 16.18
C TYR A 96 -4.64 -23.55 16.63
N ASP A 97 -4.87 -24.45 15.67
CA ASP A 97 -5.32 -25.83 15.93
C ASP A 97 -4.19 -26.87 15.91
N GLY A 98 -2.93 -26.43 15.75
CA GLY A 98 -1.75 -27.30 15.63
C GLY A 98 -1.18 -27.36 14.21
N ASP A 99 -1.96 -27.02 13.19
CA ASP A 99 -1.49 -26.96 11.79
C ASP A 99 -1.92 -25.67 11.09
N ARG A 100 -3.04 -25.09 11.51
CA ARG A 100 -3.72 -24.01 10.79
C ARG A 100 -4.10 -22.87 11.73
N LEU A 101 -4.19 -21.68 11.16
CA LEU A 101 -4.76 -20.51 11.80
C LEU A 101 -6.13 -20.21 11.20
N ARG A 102 -7.13 -19.96 12.05
CA ARG A 102 -8.47 -19.56 11.63
C ARG A 102 -8.97 -18.41 12.48
N GLY A 103 -9.55 -17.40 11.85
CA GLY A 103 -10.16 -16.30 12.57
C GLY A 103 -10.57 -15.18 11.65
N THR A 104 -10.28 -13.95 12.05
CA THR A 104 -10.75 -12.77 11.33
C THR A 104 -9.69 -11.68 11.24
N TYR A 105 -9.78 -10.89 10.18
CA TYR A 105 -9.02 -9.66 10.02
C TYR A 105 -9.96 -8.52 9.67
N GLY A 106 -9.96 -7.44 10.44
CA GLY A 106 -10.98 -6.40 10.28
C GLY A 106 -10.54 -5.04 10.79
N ASN A 107 -11.24 -4.01 10.30
CA ASN A 107 -11.05 -2.65 10.76
C ASN A 107 -11.67 -2.46 12.15
N ARG A 108 -11.04 -1.66 13.02
CA ARG A 108 -11.51 -1.42 14.40
C ARG A 108 -12.63 -0.38 14.51
N ARG A 109 -13.05 0.23 13.39
CA ARG A 109 -14.20 1.16 13.36
C ARG A 109 -15.48 0.43 13.77
N SER A 110 -16.39 1.20 14.38
CA SER A 110 -17.73 0.73 14.70
C SER A 110 -18.44 0.16 13.46
N ARG A 111 -19.05 -1.02 13.60
CA ARG A 111 -19.80 -1.75 12.54
C ARG A 111 -18.97 -2.22 11.34
N ALA A 112 -17.64 -2.14 11.38
CA ALA A 112 -16.81 -2.77 10.38
C ALA A 112 -17.05 -4.29 10.39
N LYS A 113 -17.38 -4.86 9.24
CA LYS A 113 -17.48 -6.32 9.10
C LYS A 113 -16.08 -6.87 8.88
N PRO A 114 -15.56 -7.72 9.79
CA PRO A 114 -14.25 -8.31 9.59
C PRO A 114 -14.32 -9.33 8.45
N MET A 115 -13.19 -9.54 7.80
CA MET A 115 -12.99 -10.56 6.79
C MET A 115 -12.60 -11.86 7.49
N GLU A 116 -13.08 -13.00 6.97
CA GLU A 116 -12.56 -14.30 7.39
C GLU A 116 -11.07 -14.38 7.05
N PHE A 117 -10.27 -14.91 7.97
CA PHE A 117 -8.84 -15.16 7.80
C PHE A 117 -8.56 -16.65 8.03
N ARG A 118 -7.78 -17.25 7.14
CA ARG A 118 -7.30 -18.62 7.24
C ARG A 118 -5.84 -18.67 6.84
N ALA A 119 -5.04 -19.52 7.47
CA ALA A 119 -3.68 -19.76 7.02
C ALA A 119 -3.22 -21.19 7.32
N GLU A 120 -2.42 -21.74 6.42
CA GLU A 120 -1.75 -23.03 6.56
C GLU A 120 -0.23 -22.83 6.41
N ARG A 121 0.57 -23.74 6.96
CA ARG A 121 2.03 -23.60 6.90
C ARG A 121 2.47 -23.55 5.44
N HIS A 122 3.37 -22.61 5.13
CA HIS A 122 3.82 -22.42 3.76
C HIS A 122 4.46 -23.70 3.22
N SER A 123 3.96 -24.16 2.08
CA SER A 123 4.56 -25.27 1.34
C SER A 123 5.23 -24.71 0.10
N PRO A 124 6.55 -24.89 -0.08
CA PRO A 124 7.20 -24.61 -1.35
C PRO A 124 6.50 -25.42 -2.44
N ILE A 125 6.23 -24.78 -3.57
CA ILE A 125 5.58 -25.44 -4.69
C ILE A 125 6.63 -25.68 -5.76
N THR A 126 6.68 -26.91 -6.25
CA THR A 126 7.59 -27.32 -7.32
C THR A 126 7.33 -26.48 -8.57
N PRO A 127 8.38 -25.95 -9.23
CA PRO A 127 8.23 -25.25 -10.50
C PRO A 127 7.49 -26.11 -11.53
N ALA A 128 6.59 -25.50 -12.30
CA ALA A 128 5.90 -26.21 -13.37
C ALA A 128 6.93 -26.68 -14.43
N ALA A 129 6.78 -27.93 -14.89
CA ALA A 129 7.67 -28.51 -15.91
C ALA A 129 7.49 -27.87 -17.31
N THR A 130 6.35 -27.23 -17.56
CA THR A 130 6.01 -26.65 -18.87
C THR A 130 6.32 -25.14 -18.89
N PRO A 131 6.93 -24.62 -19.97
CA PRO A 131 7.14 -23.18 -20.14
C PRO A 131 5.80 -22.42 -20.06
N SER A 132 5.76 -21.38 -19.25
CA SER A 132 4.60 -20.49 -19.16
C SER A 132 4.61 -19.46 -20.30
N PRO A 133 3.44 -19.00 -20.80
CA PRO A 133 3.40 -17.93 -21.79
C PRO A 133 4.10 -16.66 -21.29
N ARG A 134 4.78 -15.94 -22.21
CA ARG A 134 5.44 -14.66 -21.91
C ARG A 134 4.42 -13.54 -21.82
N VAL A 135 4.26 -12.99 -20.62
CA VAL A 135 3.30 -11.92 -20.32
C VAL A 135 3.93 -10.67 -19.73
N GLU A 136 5.23 -10.68 -19.46
CA GLU A 136 5.99 -9.51 -19.00
C GLU A 136 5.83 -8.33 -19.96
N GLY A 137 5.78 -7.10 -19.41
CA GLY A 137 5.66 -5.86 -20.17
C GLY A 137 4.44 -5.01 -19.79
N SER A 138 4.19 -3.99 -20.61
CA SER A 138 3.11 -3.01 -20.39
C SER A 138 1.88 -3.35 -21.23
N TRP A 139 0.72 -3.33 -20.58
CA TRP A 139 -0.59 -3.62 -21.15
C TRP A 139 -1.54 -2.46 -20.95
N ALA A 140 -2.38 -2.19 -21.93
CA ALA A 140 -3.57 -1.35 -21.77
C ALA A 140 -4.76 -2.29 -21.53
N MET A 141 -5.56 -2.04 -20.49
CA MET A 141 -6.74 -2.83 -20.18
C MET A 141 -8.00 -1.97 -20.22
N TYR A 142 -9.07 -2.52 -20.78
CA TYR A 142 -10.37 -1.86 -20.90
C TYR A 142 -11.49 -2.78 -20.42
N ARG A 143 -12.45 -2.22 -19.68
CA ARG A 143 -13.56 -2.99 -19.12
C ARG A 143 -14.48 -3.51 -20.23
N THR A 144 -14.73 -4.82 -20.26
CA THR A 144 -15.49 -5.50 -21.32
C THR A 144 -16.88 -5.97 -20.89
N ALA A 145 -17.29 -5.70 -19.67
CA ALA A 145 -18.50 -6.28 -19.11
C ALA A 145 -19.73 -5.95 -19.97
N LYS A 146 -20.51 -6.99 -20.34
CA LYS A 146 -21.91 -6.87 -20.81
C LYS A 146 -22.86 -6.67 -19.63
N ASP A 147 -22.44 -5.95 -18.59
CA ASP A 147 -23.20 -5.76 -17.34
C ASP A 147 -24.05 -4.48 -17.36
N ASN A 148 -24.26 -3.86 -18.54
CA ASN A 148 -24.90 -2.56 -18.72
C ASN A 148 -24.23 -1.40 -17.96
N SER A 149 -23.01 -1.59 -17.41
CA SER A 149 -22.28 -0.49 -16.79
C SER A 149 -21.66 0.40 -17.86
N LYS A 150 -22.02 1.69 -17.87
CA LYS A 150 -21.43 2.73 -18.75
C LYS A 150 -20.02 3.15 -18.31
N LEU A 151 -19.32 2.30 -17.55
CA LEU A 151 -18.04 2.67 -16.96
C LEU A 151 -16.94 2.44 -18.02
N ASP A 152 -16.77 3.45 -18.87
CA ASP A 152 -15.62 3.60 -19.77
C ASP A 152 -14.36 3.80 -18.92
N VAL A 153 -13.71 2.68 -18.63
CA VAL A 153 -12.59 2.63 -17.69
C VAL A 153 -11.44 1.87 -18.34
N SER A 154 -10.40 2.63 -18.68
CA SER A 154 -9.14 2.12 -19.20
C SER A 154 -8.03 2.31 -18.16
N TRP A 155 -7.21 1.28 -17.94
CA TRP A 155 -6.09 1.29 -17.00
C TRP A 155 -4.81 0.74 -17.64
N ARG A 156 -3.68 0.93 -16.96
CA ARG A 156 -2.40 0.29 -17.33
C ARG A 156 -2.15 -0.93 -16.44
N LEU A 157 -1.64 -2.00 -17.02
CA LEU A 157 -1.16 -3.18 -16.31
C LEU A 157 0.32 -3.38 -16.63
N TYR A 158 1.14 -3.47 -15.61
CA TYR A 158 2.57 -3.72 -15.73
C TYR A 158 2.86 -5.10 -15.16
N LEU A 159 3.42 -5.99 -15.98
CA LEU A 159 3.79 -7.35 -15.58
C LEU A 159 5.31 -7.56 -15.66
N ARG A 160 5.84 -8.31 -14.72
CA ARG A 160 7.20 -8.82 -14.66
C ARG A 160 7.13 -10.33 -14.47
N GLN A 161 8.02 -11.08 -15.12
CA GLN A 161 7.96 -12.53 -15.12
C GLN A 161 9.34 -13.13 -14.91
N SER A 162 9.41 -14.15 -14.07
CA SER A 162 10.57 -15.02 -13.89
C SER A 162 10.09 -16.47 -13.92
N ALA A 163 10.37 -17.19 -15.01
CA ALA A 163 9.79 -18.50 -15.28
C ALA A 163 8.25 -18.51 -15.18
N SER A 164 7.68 -19.27 -14.24
CA SER A 164 6.23 -19.33 -13.99
C SER A 164 5.73 -18.25 -13.03
N GLU A 165 6.62 -17.60 -12.28
CA GLU A 165 6.25 -16.54 -11.34
C GLU A 165 6.03 -15.23 -12.08
N VAL A 166 4.96 -14.55 -11.71
CA VAL A 166 4.57 -13.26 -12.27
C VAL A 166 4.30 -12.30 -11.12
N SER A 167 4.83 -11.09 -11.24
CA SER A 167 4.45 -9.98 -10.40
C SER A 167 4.01 -8.80 -11.25
N GLY A 168 3.27 -7.86 -10.67
CA GLY A 168 2.83 -6.70 -11.41
C GLY A 168 1.97 -5.73 -10.62
N ALA A 169 1.41 -4.76 -11.31
CA ALA A 169 0.48 -3.82 -10.74
C ALA A 169 -0.49 -3.29 -11.80
N ILE A 170 -1.72 -2.99 -11.38
CA ILE A 170 -2.69 -2.27 -12.19
C ILE A 170 -2.66 -0.81 -11.75
N LEU A 171 -2.24 0.11 -12.61
CA LEU A 171 -2.30 1.55 -12.36
C LEU A 171 -3.67 2.10 -12.78
N ARG A 172 -4.42 2.57 -11.78
CA ARG A 172 -5.74 3.22 -11.91
C ARG A 172 -5.60 4.72 -11.67
N THR A 173 -6.70 5.46 -11.82
CA THR A 173 -6.72 6.92 -11.60
C THR A 173 -6.27 7.32 -10.18
N SER A 174 -6.65 6.53 -9.16
CA SER A 174 -6.28 6.81 -7.77
C SER A 174 -4.88 6.36 -7.38
N GLY A 175 -4.18 5.64 -8.25
CA GLY A 175 -2.95 4.92 -7.95
C GLY A 175 -3.10 3.44 -8.28
N ASP A 176 -2.11 2.65 -7.91
CA ASP A 176 -2.07 1.25 -8.30
C ASP A 176 -2.65 0.28 -7.25
N SER A 177 -2.69 -1.00 -7.64
CA SER A 177 -3.20 -2.10 -6.83
C SER A 177 -2.33 -2.48 -5.63
N GLY A 178 -1.09 -1.95 -5.53
CA GLY A 178 -0.01 -2.67 -4.87
C GLY A 178 0.51 -3.81 -5.76
N THR A 179 1.52 -4.52 -5.27
CA THR A 179 2.22 -5.57 -5.98
C THR A 179 1.38 -6.84 -5.99
N LEU A 180 0.79 -7.12 -7.14
CA LEU A 180 0.22 -8.43 -7.45
C LEU A 180 1.36 -9.44 -7.55
N VAL A 181 1.20 -10.58 -6.90
CA VAL A 181 2.13 -11.71 -6.99
C VAL A 181 1.35 -12.99 -7.28
N GLY A 182 1.93 -13.85 -8.10
CA GLY A 182 1.32 -15.12 -8.43
C GLY A 182 2.05 -15.84 -9.54
N ARG A 183 1.32 -16.64 -10.29
CA ARG A 183 1.91 -17.54 -11.28
C ARG A 183 0.92 -18.04 -12.30
N TRP A 184 1.47 -18.59 -13.36
CA TRP A 184 0.72 -19.43 -14.29
C TRP A 184 0.46 -20.82 -13.70
N ARG A 185 -0.79 -21.26 -13.77
CA ARG A 185 -1.23 -22.61 -13.41
C ARG A 185 -2.41 -23.00 -14.31
N ASP A 186 -2.37 -24.21 -14.86
CA ASP A 186 -3.50 -24.82 -15.59
C ASP A 186 -4.08 -23.91 -16.71
N GLY A 187 -3.19 -23.25 -17.47
CA GLY A 187 -3.59 -22.36 -18.58
C GLY A 187 -4.14 -20.99 -18.15
N GLN A 188 -3.99 -20.62 -16.88
CA GLN A 188 -4.45 -19.34 -16.34
C GLN A 188 -3.36 -18.69 -15.48
N LEU A 189 -3.20 -17.37 -15.59
CA LEU A 189 -2.44 -16.57 -14.65
C LEU A 189 -3.34 -16.23 -13.47
N VAL A 190 -2.94 -16.62 -12.26
CA VAL A 190 -3.62 -16.23 -11.02
C VAL A 190 -2.62 -15.46 -10.16
N MET A 191 -2.96 -14.22 -9.84
CA MET A 191 -2.20 -13.37 -8.95
C MET A 191 -3.14 -12.74 -7.92
N SER A 192 -2.57 -12.29 -6.81
CA SER A 192 -3.32 -11.60 -5.78
C SER A 192 -2.47 -10.54 -5.09
N HIS A 193 -3.15 -9.61 -4.44
CA HIS A 193 -2.54 -8.63 -3.56
C HIS A 193 -3.33 -8.57 -2.26
N PHE A 194 -2.61 -8.64 -1.13
CA PHE A 194 -3.14 -8.26 0.17
C PHE A 194 -1.99 -7.93 1.12
N ALA A 195 -1.79 -6.64 1.36
CA ALA A 195 -0.78 -6.12 2.30
C ALA A 195 -1.43 -5.59 3.60
N GLY A 196 -2.53 -6.23 4.03
CA GLY A 196 -3.44 -5.71 5.07
C GLY A 196 -4.49 -4.73 4.53
N GLU A 197 -4.38 -4.36 3.26
CA GLU A 197 -5.28 -3.47 2.54
C GLU A 197 -5.35 -3.86 1.05
N ARG A 198 -6.27 -3.24 0.30
CA ARG A 198 -6.51 -3.47 -1.14
C ARG A 198 -6.56 -4.97 -1.53
N PRO A 199 -7.42 -5.79 -0.91
CA PRO A 199 -7.60 -7.18 -1.35
C PRO A 199 -7.98 -7.20 -2.83
N LEU A 200 -7.24 -7.97 -3.63
CA LEU A 200 -7.48 -8.10 -5.06
C LEU A 200 -7.11 -9.50 -5.52
N LEU A 201 -8.03 -10.16 -6.23
CA LEU A 201 -7.76 -11.36 -7.03
C LEU A 201 -7.70 -10.96 -8.50
N PHE A 202 -6.60 -11.32 -9.15
CA PHE A 202 -6.36 -11.14 -10.57
C PHE A 202 -6.30 -12.50 -11.26
N GLU A 203 -7.12 -12.66 -12.28
CA GLU A 203 -7.18 -13.86 -13.08
C GLU A 203 -7.05 -13.49 -14.56
N ALA A 204 -6.18 -14.16 -15.32
CA ALA A 204 -6.07 -13.89 -16.76
C ALA A 204 -5.84 -15.15 -17.59
N ARG A 205 -6.42 -15.17 -18.79
CA ARG A 205 -6.13 -16.16 -19.84
C ARG A 205 -5.57 -15.46 -21.07
N LEU A 206 -4.59 -16.08 -21.71
CA LEU A 206 -4.02 -15.58 -22.96
C LEU A 206 -4.86 -16.09 -24.14
N ASN A 207 -5.35 -15.16 -24.95
CA ASN A 207 -6.08 -15.44 -26.17
C ASN A 207 -5.12 -15.74 -27.32
N ALA A 208 -5.62 -16.43 -28.35
CA ALA A 208 -4.83 -16.77 -29.55
C ALA A 208 -4.31 -15.52 -30.31
N ASP A 209 -4.97 -14.38 -30.17
CA ASP A 209 -4.60 -13.12 -30.79
C ASP A 209 -3.60 -12.27 -29.98
N GLY A 210 -3.03 -12.84 -28.91
CA GLY A 210 -2.04 -12.21 -28.03
C GLY A 210 -2.62 -11.33 -26.92
N THR A 211 -3.94 -11.13 -26.86
CA THR A 211 -4.60 -10.36 -25.79
C THR A 211 -4.82 -11.18 -24.53
N LEU A 212 -4.99 -10.53 -23.38
CA LEU A 212 -5.40 -11.17 -22.14
C LEU A 212 -6.89 -10.92 -21.87
N ALA A 213 -7.64 -11.99 -21.63
CA ALA A 213 -8.93 -11.91 -20.98
C ALA A 213 -8.71 -11.91 -19.46
N VAL A 214 -8.96 -10.76 -18.82
CA VAL A 214 -8.70 -10.54 -17.39
C VAL A 214 -10.01 -10.50 -16.62
N THR A 215 -10.04 -11.11 -15.44
CA THR A 215 -11.12 -11.01 -14.46
C THR A 215 -10.53 -10.56 -13.13
N LEU A 216 -11.12 -9.50 -12.56
CA LEU A 216 -10.80 -9.02 -11.22
C LEU A 216 -11.91 -9.42 -10.25
N ASP A 217 -11.53 -9.98 -9.11
CA ASP A 217 -12.42 -10.38 -8.00
C ASP A 217 -13.60 -11.24 -8.46
N ARG A 218 -13.42 -12.06 -9.50
CA ARG A 218 -14.47 -12.88 -10.14
C ARG A 218 -15.70 -12.11 -10.62
N GLN A 219 -15.59 -10.78 -10.73
CA GLN A 219 -16.72 -9.89 -11.00
C GLN A 219 -16.49 -9.04 -12.24
N PHE A 220 -15.33 -8.40 -12.34
CA PHE A 220 -15.08 -7.38 -13.36
C PHE A 220 -14.19 -7.93 -14.47
N THR A 221 -14.70 -7.95 -15.70
CA THR A 221 -13.98 -8.46 -16.85
C THR A 221 -13.36 -7.33 -17.68
N TYR A 222 -12.14 -7.59 -18.17
CA TYR A 222 -11.37 -6.67 -18.98
C TYR A 222 -10.72 -7.42 -20.14
N LEU A 223 -10.54 -6.71 -21.25
CA LEU A 223 -9.62 -7.06 -22.31
C LEU A 223 -8.34 -6.28 -22.09
N ALA A 224 -7.19 -6.94 -22.07
CA ALA A 224 -5.90 -6.27 -22.08
C ALA A 224 -5.11 -6.61 -23.35
N ALA A 225 -4.54 -5.59 -23.98
CA ALA A 225 -3.63 -5.73 -25.10
C ALA A 225 -2.28 -5.12 -24.76
N ARG A 226 -1.23 -5.52 -25.48
CA ARG A 226 0.07 -4.85 -25.36
C ARG A 226 -0.11 -3.36 -25.61
N THR A 227 0.58 -2.53 -24.84
CA THR A 227 0.42 -1.06 -24.91
C THR A 227 0.62 -0.53 -26.34
N ALA A 228 1.59 -1.08 -27.08
CA ALA A 228 1.83 -0.71 -28.48
C ALA A 228 0.69 -1.11 -29.44
N GLU A 229 -0.13 -2.09 -29.08
CA GLU A 229 -1.21 -2.65 -29.89
C GLU A 229 -2.59 -2.15 -29.46
N ALA A 230 -2.70 -1.45 -28.33
CA ALA A 230 -3.95 -1.03 -27.70
C ALA A 230 -4.91 -0.34 -28.67
N LYS A 231 -4.38 0.60 -29.48
CA LYS A 231 -5.16 1.32 -30.50
C LYS A 231 -5.78 0.39 -31.55
N SER A 232 -5.04 -0.63 -32.00
CA SER A 232 -5.54 -1.61 -32.98
C SER A 232 -6.63 -2.52 -32.39
N LYS A 233 -6.65 -2.66 -31.06
CA LYS A 233 -7.63 -3.43 -30.30
C LYS A 233 -8.79 -2.58 -29.77
N ASN A 234 -8.89 -1.32 -30.19
CA ASN A 234 -9.91 -0.36 -29.73
C ASN A 234 -9.94 -0.17 -28.21
N ILE A 235 -8.78 -0.26 -27.55
CA ILE A 235 -8.64 0.02 -26.12
C ILE A 235 -8.33 1.52 -25.97
N PRO A 236 -9.22 2.30 -25.31
CA PRO A 236 -8.97 3.72 -25.07
C PRO A 236 -7.75 3.95 -24.18
N GLU A 237 -7.16 5.14 -24.29
CA GLU A 237 -6.12 5.57 -23.36
C GLU A 237 -6.74 5.86 -21.98
N PRO A 238 -6.08 5.49 -20.87
CA PRO A 238 -6.49 5.91 -19.53
C PRO A 238 -6.54 7.45 -19.41
N PRO A 239 -7.35 8.00 -18.48
CA PRO A 239 -7.38 9.43 -18.22
C PRO A 239 -5.99 10.00 -17.90
N ASP A 240 -5.69 11.20 -18.41
CA ASP A 240 -4.50 11.95 -18.02
C ASP A 240 -4.64 12.40 -16.56
N LEU A 241 -3.82 11.80 -15.69
CA LEU A 241 -3.83 12.07 -14.26
C LEU A 241 -3.50 13.52 -13.90
N THR A 242 -2.86 14.27 -14.80
CA THR A 242 -2.57 15.70 -14.61
C THR A 242 -3.72 16.62 -15.02
N ARG A 243 -4.75 16.06 -15.66
CA ARG A 243 -5.96 16.76 -16.09
C ARG A 243 -7.23 16.24 -15.44
N PHE A 244 -7.14 15.13 -14.70
CA PHE A 244 -8.30 14.52 -14.04
C PHE A 244 -8.90 15.46 -12.99
N THR A 245 -8.07 16.01 -12.11
CA THR A 245 -8.45 17.09 -11.19
C THR A 245 -7.72 18.35 -11.63
N SER A 246 -8.41 19.48 -11.68
CA SER A 246 -7.89 20.76 -12.19
C SER A 246 -8.22 21.90 -11.25
N MET A 247 -7.52 23.02 -11.43
CA MET A 247 -7.92 24.30 -10.84
C MET A 247 -9.02 24.93 -11.70
N LYS A 248 -10.05 25.50 -11.06
CA LYS A 248 -11.07 26.32 -11.74
C LYS A 248 -10.46 27.55 -12.41
N ASP A 249 -9.57 28.23 -11.70
CA ASP A 249 -8.82 29.38 -12.19
C ASP A 249 -7.32 29.22 -11.85
N PRO A 250 -6.48 28.76 -12.79
CA PRO A 250 -5.04 28.58 -12.55
C PRO A 250 -4.28 29.91 -12.39
N SER A 251 -4.91 31.06 -12.68
CA SER A 251 -4.31 32.37 -12.45
C SER A 251 -4.41 32.83 -10.99
N GLN A 252 -5.29 32.21 -10.19
CA GLN A 252 -5.44 32.51 -8.78
C GLN A 252 -4.46 31.73 -7.90
N ARG A 253 -4.21 32.29 -6.71
CA ARG A 253 -3.46 31.58 -5.67
C ARG A 253 -4.32 30.47 -5.09
N PHE A 254 -3.69 29.37 -4.70
CA PHE A 254 -4.39 28.30 -4.01
C PHE A 254 -4.44 28.58 -2.52
N HIS A 255 -5.65 28.74 -1.98
CA HIS A 255 -5.88 29.02 -0.58
C HIS A 255 -6.22 27.77 0.22
N PHE A 256 -5.69 27.65 1.43
CA PHE A 256 -6.05 26.61 2.39
C PHE A 256 -5.92 27.12 3.82
N ALA A 257 -6.80 26.65 4.70
CA ALA A 257 -6.68 26.84 6.14
C ALA A 257 -7.29 25.64 6.85
N GLY A 258 -6.65 25.16 7.90
CA GLY A 258 -7.17 24.04 8.67
C GLY A 258 -6.41 23.81 9.97
N PRO A 259 -7.01 23.10 10.93
CA PRO A 259 -6.36 22.77 12.19
C PRO A 259 -5.35 21.65 12.00
N THR A 260 -4.22 21.78 12.68
CA THR A 260 -3.32 20.66 13.03
C THR A 260 -4.02 19.71 14.02
N LEU A 261 -3.40 18.56 14.31
CA LEU A 261 -3.93 17.63 15.33
C LEU A 261 -3.96 18.26 16.73
N GLU A 262 -3.15 19.27 16.97
CA GLU A 262 -3.08 20.03 18.22
C GLU A 262 -4.12 21.17 18.27
N GLY A 263 -4.90 21.35 17.21
CA GLY A 263 -5.94 22.38 17.11
C GLY A 263 -5.42 23.75 16.66
N GLN A 264 -4.11 23.90 16.44
CA GLN A 264 -3.54 25.14 15.91
C GLN A 264 -3.87 25.26 14.42
N THR A 265 -4.50 26.36 14.03
CA THR A 265 -4.79 26.64 12.62
C THR A 265 -3.51 27.01 11.87
N VAL A 266 -3.30 26.37 10.72
CA VAL A 266 -2.26 26.68 9.74
C VAL A 266 -2.94 27.10 8.45
N SER A 267 -2.41 28.13 7.79
CA SER A 267 -2.97 28.67 6.55
C SER A 267 -1.91 28.95 5.48
N ASP A 268 -2.30 29.04 4.21
CA ASP A 268 -1.40 29.43 3.11
C ASP A 268 -0.76 30.82 3.30
N SER A 269 -1.36 31.65 4.15
CA SER A 269 -0.88 33.01 4.44
C SER A 269 0.24 33.07 5.50
N ASP A 270 0.52 31.95 6.18
CA ASP A 270 1.54 31.84 7.21
C ASP A 270 2.94 32.13 6.64
N VAL A 271 3.78 32.80 7.42
CA VAL A 271 5.15 33.22 7.01
C VAL A 271 5.99 32.04 6.49
N ARG A 272 5.77 30.83 7.02
CA ARG A 272 6.48 29.63 6.57
C ARG A 272 6.30 29.32 5.08
N PHE A 273 5.15 29.66 4.49
CA PHE A 273 4.82 29.36 3.10
C PHE A 273 5.08 30.55 2.15
N ASP A 274 5.38 31.73 2.69
CA ASP A 274 5.56 32.94 1.89
C ASP A 274 6.79 32.84 0.97
N GLY A 275 6.56 33.03 -0.34
CA GLY A 275 7.60 32.93 -1.36
C GLY A 275 8.21 31.53 -1.55
N LYS A 276 7.61 30.48 -0.99
CA LYS A 276 8.06 29.09 -1.10
C LYS A 276 7.43 28.39 -2.29
N VAL A 277 8.15 27.42 -2.85
CA VAL A 277 7.52 26.39 -3.69
C VAL A 277 6.76 25.46 -2.74
N MET A 278 5.51 25.13 -3.07
CA MET A 278 4.67 24.30 -2.21
C MET A 278 4.34 22.99 -2.89
N VAL A 279 4.36 21.90 -2.14
CA VAL A 279 3.60 20.69 -2.46
C VAL A 279 2.43 20.57 -1.49
N VAL A 280 1.21 20.57 -2.01
CA VAL A 280 0.00 20.32 -1.23
C VAL A 280 -0.47 18.91 -1.58
N THR A 281 -0.51 17.98 -0.62
CA THR A 281 -1.08 16.64 -0.84
C THR A 281 -2.45 16.57 -0.16
N VAL A 282 -3.49 16.39 -0.96
CA VAL A 282 -4.85 16.15 -0.49
C VAL A 282 -5.03 14.65 -0.35
N GLY A 283 -5.34 14.17 0.85
CA GLY A 283 -5.25 12.75 1.19
C GLY A 283 -6.03 12.37 2.43
N GLY A 284 -5.64 11.26 3.04
CA GLY A 284 -6.13 10.82 4.33
C GLY A 284 -5.30 9.64 4.85
N SER A 285 -5.18 9.51 6.16
CA SER A 285 -4.44 8.43 6.83
C SER A 285 -5.04 7.03 6.60
N TRP A 286 -6.22 6.97 5.99
CA TRP A 286 -6.89 5.74 5.58
C TRP A 286 -6.62 5.32 4.14
N CYS A 287 -6.08 6.21 3.32
CA CYS A 287 -5.95 6.00 1.88
C CYS A 287 -4.66 5.24 1.56
N PRO A 288 -4.73 4.00 1.03
CA PRO A 288 -3.56 3.18 0.75
C PRO A 288 -2.53 3.87 -0.17
N ASN A 289 -3.00 4.60 -1.18
CA ASN A 289 -2.11 5.29 -2.12
C ASN A 289 -1.47 6.55 -1.51
N CYS A 290 -2.04 7.12 -0.44
CA CYS A 290 -1.38 8.17 0.36
C CYS A 290 -0.21 7.59 1.16
N HIS A 291 -0.34 6.35 1.65
CA HIS A 291 0.76 5.61 2.28
C HIS A 291 1.90 5.33 1.29
N ASP A 292 1.56 5.08 0.02
CA ASP A 292 2.56 4.90 -1.04
C ASP A 292 3.25 6.21 -1.46
N GLU A 293 2.54 7.35 -1.44
CA GLU A 293 3.12 8.66 -1.75
C GLU A 293 4.01 9.22 -0.63
N ALA A 294 3.66 8.98 0.64
CA ALA A 294 4.30 9.63 1.79
C ALA A 294 5.83 9.51 1.84
N PRO A 295 6.46 8.33 1.62
CA PRO A 295 7.91 8.21 1.59
C PRO A 295 8.57 9.15 0.57
N PHE A 296 7.95 9.33 -0.60
CA PHE A 296 8.46 10.22 -1.62
C PHE A 296 8.33 11.70 -1.24
N LEU A 297 7.25 12.10 -0.57
CA LEU A 297 7.14 13.48 -0.05
C LEU A 297 8.20 13.77 1.02
N VAL A 298 8.52 12.79 1.87
CA VAL A 298 9.59 12.90 2.85
C VAL A 298 10.96 13.01 2.17
N GLU A 299 11.22 12.23 1.11
CA GLU A 299 12.42 12.38 0.27
C GLU A 299 12.53 13.80 -0.31
N LEU A 300 11.44 14.31 -0.91
CA LEU A 300 11.41 15.66 -1.48
C LEU A 300 11.67 16.75 -0.43
N TYR A 301 11.07 16.62 0.76
CA TYR A 301 11.28 17.57 1.84
C TYR A 301 12.74 17.59 2.27
N LYS A 302 13.34 16.41 2.50
CA LYS A 302 14.76 16.30 2.85
C LYS A 302 15.66 16.90 1.77
N GLU A 303 15.34 16.69 0.50
CA GLU A 303 16.15 17.15 -0.64
C GLU A 303 16.05 18.67 -0.87
N PHE A 304 14.85 19.26 -0.71
CA PHE A 304 14.59 20.62 -1.20
C PHE A 304 14.12 21.62 -0.14
N HIS A 305 13.82 21.21 1.10
CA HIS A 305 13.28 22.12 2.11
C HIS A 305 14.21 23.33 2.37
N ALA A 306 15.51 23.08 2.54
CA ALA A 306 16.52 24.13 2.71
C ALA A 306 16.63 25.09 1.51
N ARG A 307 16.17 24.68 0.32
CA ARG A 307 16.17 25.49 -0.92
C ARG A 307 14.87 26.29 -1.09
N GLY A 308 13.92 26.15 -0.16
CA GLY A 308 12.66 26.86 -0.16
C GLY A 308 11.46 26.05 -0.66
N LEU A 309 11.53 24.72 -0.56
CA LEU A 309 10.34 23.86 -0.65
C LEU A 309 9.64 23.79 0.71
N GLU A 310 8.32 23.88 0.71
CA GLU A 310 7.47 23.47 1.82
C GLU A 310 6.42 22.47 1.36
N ILE A 311 5.94 21.67 2.31
CA ILE A 311 4.90 20.66 2.06
C ILE A 311 3.81 20.81 3.12
N VAL A 312 2.57 20.56 2.73
CA VAL A 312 1.44 20.44 3.66
C VAL A 312 0.51 19.30 3.23
N GLY A 313 0.07 18.50 4.18
CA GLY A 313 -0.98 17.51 3.99
C GLY A 313 -2.35 18.09 4.34
N LEU A 314 -3.31 18.02 3.44
CA LEU A 314 -4.71 18.36 3.69
C LEU A 314 -5.51 17.06 3.75
N PHE A 315 -5.73 16.56 4.97
CA PHE A 315 -6.33 15.26 5.20
C PHE A 315 -7.84 15.36 5.40
N PHE A 316 -8.56 14.52 4.67
CA PHE A 316 -9.98 14.24 4.80
C PHE A 316 -10.16 12.80 5.24
N GLU A 317 -10.77 12.61 6.41
CA GLU A 317 -10.78 11.33 7.11
C GLU A 317 -12.13 10.62 7.01
N ASN A 318 -12.15 9.32 7.30
CA ASN A 318 -13.39 8.53 7.16
C ASN A 318 -14.36 8.68 8.34
N ASP A 319 -13.97 9.40 9.38
CA ASP A 319 -14.73 9.56 10.61
C ASP A 319 -14.68 11.04 11.04
N PRO A 320 -15.81 11.66 11.41
CA PRO A 320 -15.81 13.03 11.91
C PRO A 320 -15.28 13.16 13.35
N ASP A 321 -15.22 12.07 14.12
CA ASP A 321 -14.74 12.09 15.50
C ASP A 321 -13.20 12.14 15.55
N LEU A 322 -12.67 13.28 15.99
CA LEU A 322 -11.22 13.49 16.14
C LEU A 322 -10.58 12.50 17.12
N SER A 323 -11.32 11.94 18.10
CA SER A 323 -10.79 10.92 19.00
C SER A 323 -10.50 9.59 18.27
N VAL A 324 -11.23 9.30 17.20
CA VAL A 324 -11.03 8.14 16.31
C VAL A 324 -9.96 8.44 15.26
N VAL A 325 -9.96 9.65 14.72
CA VAL A 325 -9.04 10.07 13.64
C VAL A 325 -7.61 10.26 14.15
N ARG A 326 -7.43 10.97 15.27
CA ARG A 326 -6.12 11.42 15.77
C ARG A 326 -5.12 10.27 15.91
N PRO A 327 -5.44 9.12 16.53
CA PRO A 327 -4.48 8.01 16.65
C PRO A 327 -3.98 7.48 15.31
N ARG A 328 -4.84 7.44 14.29
CA ARG A 328 -4.49 6.96 12.95
C ARG A 328 -3.57 7.94 12.23
N VAL A 329 -3.88 9.24 12.27
CA VAL A 329 -3.02 10.27 11.67
C VAL A 329 -1.66 10.34 12.38
N LEU A 330 -1.61 10.23 13.71
CA LEU A 330 -0.34 10.16 14.45
C LEU A 330 0.47 8.90 14.08
N SER A 331 -0.20 7.76 13.89
CA SER A 331 0.45 6.53 13.43
C SER A 331 1.03 6.68 12.02
N PHE A 332 0.32 7.38 11.12
CA PHE A 332 0.81 7.73 9.78
C PHE A 332 2.05 8.62 9.86
N ILE A 333 1.99 9.73 10.63
CA ILE A 333 3.11 10.66 10.83
C ILE A 333 4.34 9.92 11.36
N LYS A 334 4.16 9.12 12.42
CA LYS A 334 5.23 8.34 13.04
C LYS A 334 5.83 7.33 12.07
N ARG A 335 4.99 6.57 11.35
CA ARG A 335 5.43 5.51 10.42
C ARG A 335 6.33 6.04 9.32
N TYR A 336 5.99 7.19 8.74
CA TYR A 336 6.76 7.77 7.63
C TYR A 336 7.76 8.84 8.08
N THR A 337 7.78 9.18 9.37
CA THR A 337 8.58 10.29 9.91
C THR A 337 8.28 11.59 9.16
N VAL A 338 6.99 11.91 9.03
CA VAL A 338 6.52 13.09 8.27
C VAL A 338 7.03 14.37 8.95
N PRO A 339 7.88 15.19 8.27
CA PRO A 339 8.50 16.37 8.87
C PRO A 339 7.70 17.67 8.64
N PHE A 340 6.53 17.59 8.02
CA PHE A 340 5.72 18.73 7.58
C PHE A 340 4.29 18.65 8.15
N PRO A 341 3.55 19.77 8.23
CA PRO A 341 2.22 19.77 8.84
C PRO A 341 1.21 18.92 8.06
N ILE A 342 0.39 18.17 8.81
CA ILE A 342 -0.83 17.53 8.32
C ILE A 342 -2.01 18.20 9.01
N LEU A 343 -2.94 18.73 8.21
CA LEU A 343 -4.15 19.40 8.65
C LEU A 343 -5.34 18.47 8.44
N VAL A 344 -6.23 18.36 9.43
CA VAL A 344 -7.45 17.54 9.32
C VAL A 344 -8.62 18.48 9.03
N LEU A 345 -9.08 18.50 7.78
CA LEU A 345 -10.04 19.50 7.29
C LEU A 345 -11.51 19.06 7.41
N GLY A 346 -11.75 17.77 7.65
CA GLY A 346 -13.08 17.19 7.75
C GLY A 346 -13.13 15.76 7.23
N THR A 347 -14.32 15.34 6.77
CA THR A 347 -14.55 14.00 6.21
C THR A 347 -14.42 13.98 4.69
N VAL A 348 -14.25 12.79 4.11
CA VAL A 348 -14.06 12.58 2.65
C VAL A 348 -15.15 13.25 1.79
N ASP A 349 -16.41 13.22 2.23
CA ASP A 349 -17.56 13.83 1.56
C ASP A 349 -17.53 15.37 1.59
N GLN A 350 -16.76 15.97 2.50
CA GLN A 350 -16.64 17.42 2.62
C GLN A 350 -15.50 18.01 1.77
N ALA A 351 -14.66 17.18 1.16
CA ALA A 351 -13.44 17.63 0.49
C ALA A 351 -13.68 18.64 -0.64
N ALA A 352 -14.62 18.35 -1.54
CA ALA A 352 -14.95 19.25 -2.65
C ALA A 352 -15.52 20.60 -2.17
N ALA A 353 -16.30 20.59 -1.08
CA ALA A 353 -16.86 21.81 -0.48
C ALA A 353 -15.79 22.65 0.24
N LYS A 354 -14.80 21.99 0.88
CA LYS A 354 -13.70 22.64 1.60
C LYS A 354 -12.59 23.13 0.67
N LEU A 355 -12.44 22.53 -0.50
CA LEU A 355 -11.48 22.94 -1.53
C LEU A 355 -12.20 23.33 -2.84
N PRO A 356 -13.07 24.36 -2.82
CA PRO A 356 -13.95 24.69 -3.94
C PRO A 356 -13.19 25.22 -5.17
N GLN A 357 -11.90 25.52 -5.02
CA GLN A 357 -10.99 25.96 -6.09
C GLN A 357 -10.65 24.82 -7.08
N LEU A 358 -10.86 23.56 -6.67
CA LEU A 358 -10.60 22.38 -7.47
C LEU A 358 -11.87 21.87 -8.15
N GLU A 359 -11.72 21.37 -9.36
CA GLU A 359 -12.74 20.62 -10.08
C GLU A 359 -12.41 19.14 -10.08
N ASN A 360 -13.44 18.30 -9.97
CA ASN A 360 -13.31 16.84 -10.00
C ASN A 360 -12.31 16.30 -8.95
N LEU A 361 -12.36 16.86 -7.73
CA LEU A 361 -11.64 16.34 -6.57
C LEU A 361 -12.38 15.11 -6.01
N ALA A 362 -12.08 13.94 -6.57
CA ALA A 362 -12.70 12.67 -6.19
C ALA A 362 -11.69 11.54 -5.93
N VAL A 363 -10.40 11.86 -6.00
CA VAL A 363 -9.32 10.87 -6.00
C VAL A 363 -8.25 11.25 -4.97
N TYR A 364 -7.78 10.26 -4.23
CA TYR A 364 -6.73 10.40 -3.22
C TYR A 364 -5.55 9.46 -3.51
N PRO A 365 -4.30 9.92 -3.33
CA PRO A 365 -3.93 11.32 -3.10
C PRO A 365 -4.25 12.19 -4.34
N THR A 366 -4.46 13.49 -4.14
CA THR A 366 -4.32 14.51 -5.18
C THR A 366 -3.21 15.46 -4.79
N THR A 367 -2.14 15.53 -5.60
CA THR A 367 -0.99 16.40 -5.35
C THR A 367 -1.09 17.68 -6.16
N LEU A 368 -0.92 18.83 -5.52
CA LEU A 368 -0.74 20.12 -6.18
C LEU A 368 0.70 20.57 -5.98
N ILE A 369 1.31 21.10 -7.03
CA ILE A 369 2.63 21.75 -6.98
C ILE A 369 2.41 23.23 -7.32
N LEU A 370 2.75 24.12 -6.39
CA LEU A 370 2.57 25.57 -6.54
C LEU A 370 3.93 26.25 -6.68
N GLY A 371 3.98 27.30 -7.50
CA GLY A 371 5.14 28.18 -7.61
C GLY A 371 5.29 29.10 -6.39
N ARG A 372 6.37 29.89 -6.37
CA ARG A 372 6.64 30.88 -5.31
C ARG A 372 5.60 31.99 -5.21
N ASP A 373 4.78 32.16 -6.24
CA ASP A 373 3.65 33.09 -6.30
C ASP A 373 2.37 32.53 -5.66
N GLY A 374 2.39 31.29 -5.17
CA GLY A 374 1.25 30.59 -4.61
C GLY A 374 0.24 30.09 -5.65
N ARG A 375 0.53 30.18 -6.95
CA ARG A 375 -0.33 29.67 -8.02
C ARG A 375 0.01 28.22 -8.35
N VAL A 376 -1.00 27.44 -8.69
CA VAL A 376 -0.82 26.02 -9.04
C VAL A 376 -0.16 25.90 -10.41
N ARG A 377 0.90 25.11 -10.48
CA ARG A 377 1.64 24.78 -11.71
C ARG A 377 1.29 23.39 -12.24
N GLN A 378 0.92 22.48 -11.35
CA GLN A 378 0.44 21.16 -11.70
C GLN A 378 -0.52 20.65 -10.62
N VAL A 379 -1.57 19.96 -11.06
CA VAL A 379 -2.39 19.06 -10.23
C VAL A 379 -2.17 17.65 -10.75
N ARG A 380 -2.11 16.65 -9.88
CA ARG A 380 -2.04 15.23 -10.27
C ARG A 380 -2.92 14.40 -9.36
N ALA A 381 -3.81 13.63 -9.97
CA ALA A 381 -4.62 12.62 -9.29
C ALA A 381 -3.83 11.30 -9.17
N GLY A 382 -3.91 10.69 -7.99
CA GLY A 382 -3.31 9.40 -7.67
C GLY A 382 -1.77 9.41 -7.61
N PHE A 383 -1.23 8.25 -7.24
CA PHE A 383 0.20 8.03 -7.15
C PHE A 383 0.55 6.63 -7.67
N ALA A 384 1.52 6.54 -8.57
CA ALA A 384 2.08 5.28 -9.01
C ALA A 384 3.17 4.85 -8.01
N SER A 385 2.91 3.83 -7.22
CA SER A 385 3.80 3.22 -6.22
C SER A 385 4.91 2.41 -6.88
N ALA A 386 5.88 1.98 -6.07
CA ALA A 386 6.98 1.12 -6.51
C ALA A 386 6.51 -0.16 -7.23
N ALA A 387 5.30 -0.64 -6.97
CA ALA A 387 4.71 -1.79 -7.66
C ALA A 387 4.61 -1.59 -9.19
N THR A 388 4.54 -0.35 -9.67
CA THR A 388 4.51 -0.02 -11.11
C THR A 388 5.90 0.05 -11.77
N GLY A 389 6.99 -0.11 -11.01
CA GLY A 389 8.35 -0.14 -11.56
C GLY A 389 8.78 1.17 -12.23
N GLU A 390 9.12 1.12 -13.52
CA GLU A 390 9.61 2.28 -14.29
C GLU A 390 8.65 3.48 -14.26
N GLU A 391 7.34 3.23 -14.17
CA GLU A 391 6.35 4.30 -14.08
C GLU A 391 6.49 5.12 -12.80
N HIS A 392 6.74 4.47 -11.67
CA HIS A 392 7.04 5.14 -10.40
C HIS A 392 8.32 5.98 -10.51
N LEU A 393 9.37 5.44 -11.13
CA LEU A 393 10.62 6.15 -11.32
C LEU A 393 10.44 7.37 -12.24
N ARG A 394 9.67 7.22 -13.32
CA ARG A 394 9.29 8.33 -14.21
C ARG A 394 8.55 9.42 -13.45
N LEU A 395 7.50 9.06 -12.72
CA LEU A 395 6.72 9.98 -11.88
C LEU A 395 7.60 10.74 -10.89
N LYS A 396 8.49 10.04 -10.16
CA LYS A 396 9.42 10.67 -9.21
C LYS A 396 10.37 11.66 -9.90
N ARG A 397 10.92 11.30 -11.06
CA ARG A 397 11.79 12.20 -11.86
C ARG A 397 11.03 13.44 -12.31
N GLU A 398 9.85 13.28 -12.90
CA GLU A 398 9.04 14.41 -13.40
C GLU A 398 8.68 15.41 -12.28
N LYS A 399 8.23 14.92 -11.12
CA LYS A 399 7.91 15.77 -9.96
C LYS A 399 9.16 16.48 -9.44
N ARG A 400 10.30 15.79 -9.32
CA ARG A 400 11.58 16.40 -8.90
C ARG A 400 12.02 17.51 -9.84
N GLU A 401 12.00 17.26 -11.15
CA GLU A 401 12.44 18.25 -12.13
C GLU A 401 11.51 19.47 -12.18
N LEU A 402 10.20 19.29 -12.01
CA LEU A 402 9.27 20.42 -11.86
C LEU A 402 9.62 21.25 -10.62
N ILE A 403 9.80 20.61 -9.46
CA ILE A 403 10.14 21.31 -8.21
C ILE A 403 11.48 22.06 -8.35
N LYS A 404 12.51 21.45 -8.93
CA LYS A 404 13.81 22.10 -9.18
C LYS A 404 13.65 23.38 -10.00
N ARG A 405 12.93 23.31 -11.13
CA ARG A 405 12.66 24.48 -11.97
C ARG A 405 11.94 25.59 -11.21
N LEU A 406 10.91 25.25 -10.43
CA LEU A 406 10.17 26.24 -9.64
C LEU A 406 11.02 26.88 -8.54
N LEU A 407 11.98 26.14 -7.97
CA LEU A 407 12.89 26.67 -6.96
C LEU A 407 13.89 27.69 -7.55
N GLU A 408 14.20 27.59 -8.85
CA GLU A 408 15.05 28.52 -9.59
C GLU A 408 14.30 29.79 -10.02
N GLU A 409 12.97 29.80 -10.00
CA GLU A 409 12.17 31.00 -10.24
C GLU A 409 12.46 32.06 -9.18
N LYS A 410 12.54 33.33 -9.60
CA LYS A 410 12.66 34.46 -8.67
C LYS A 410 11.38 34.57 -7.83
N PRO A 411 11.46 34.77 -6.51
CA PRO A 411 10.28 35.07 -5.70
C PRO A 411 9.52 36.27 -6.28
N SER A 412 8.20 36.15 -6.49
CA SER A 412 7.42 37.26 -7.02
C SER A 412 7.39 38.40 -5.98
N ARG A 413 7.64 39.63 -6.45
CA ARG A 413 7.58 40.85 -5.61
C ARG A 413 6.11 41.22 -5.39
N THR A 414 5.36 40.51 -4.56
CA THR A 414 3.95 40.85 -4.30
C THR A 414 3.53 40.72 -2.84
N ARG A 415 4.38 41.22 -1.94
CA ARG A 415 3.99 41.57 -0.56
C ARG A 415 4.67 42.86 -0.14
N ARG A 416 4.29 43.99 -0.78
CA ARG A 416 4.37 45.28 -0.10
C ARG A 416 3.02 45.47 0.58
N THR A 417 3.00 45.24 1.88
CA THR A 417 1.97 45.78 2.77
C THR A 417 1.92 47.28 2.53
N SER A 418 0.82 47.79 1.99
CA SER A 418 0.42 49.19 2.15
C SER A 418 0.04 49.38 3.62
N GLY A 419 1.06 49.43 4.48
CA GLY A 419 0.93 50.02 5.81
C GLY A 419 0.76 51.51 5.61
N GLY A 420 -0.39 52.02 6.05
CA GLY A 420 -0.81 53.38 5.81
C GLY A 420 0.16 54.40 6.37
N ASP A 421 0.34 55.45 5.59
CA ASP A 421 0.61 56.78 6.10
C ASP A 421 -0.28 57.72 5.29
N GLN A 422 -1.18 58.42 5.98
CA GLN A 422 -1.54 59.84 5.82
C GLN A 422 -3.01 60.14 6.13
N PRO A 423 -3.31 61.39 6.57
CA PRO A 423 -2.42 62.57 6.60
C PRO A 423 -1.87 62.96 7.96
#